data_AF-A0A8J2KL05-F1
#
_entry.id   AF-A0A8J2KL05-F1
#
_cell.length_a   1.000
_cell.length_b   1.000
_cell.length_c   1.000
_cell.angle_alpha   90.00
_cell.angle_beta   90.00
_cell.angle_gamma   90.00
#
_symmetry.space_group_name_H-M   'P 1'
#
loop_
_entity.id
_entity.type
_entity.pdbx_description
1 polymer ?
#
loop_
_entity_poly.entity_id
_entity_poly.type
_entity_poly.pdbx_seq_one_letter_code
_entity_poly.pdbx_strand_id
1 'polypeptide(L)'
;MKRTFYIVHFPKDNTVEIVPFNWLLANKTESHWPVNTDDIKTTNLVKKSVDPLEYPKVNWEIYDCKIRGGSDSYEKACAGLEKAIENSEFELTDTDGDDRTP
;
A
#
# COMPACT_ATOMS: atom_id res chain seq x y z
N MET A 1 -14.24 -2.63 9.18
CA MET A 1 -14.17 -3.16 7.79
C MET A 1 -12.79 -3.80 7.56
N LYS A 2 -12.65 -4.83 6.70
CA LYS A 2 -11.34 -5.45 6.41
C LYS A 2 -10.61 -4.58 5.37
N ARG A 3 -9.42 -4.05 5.71
CA ARG A 3 -8.59 -3.27 4.78
C ARG A 3 -7.95 -4.20 3.77
N THR A 4 -8.13 -3.90 2.50
CA THR A 4 -7.69 -4.75 1.40
C THR A 4 -6.47 -4.19 0.68
N PHE A 5 -6.34 -2.87 0.66
CA PHE A 5 -5.21 -2.15 0.09
C PHE A 5 -4.55 -1.28 1.16
N TYR A 6 -3.23 -1.20 1.12
CA TYR A 6 -2.43 -0.45 2.06
C TYR A 6 -1.50 0.48 1.29
N ILE A 7 -1.37 1.70 1.79
CA ILE A 7 -0.42 2.68 1.30
C ILE A 7 0.86 2.48 2.12
N VAL A 8 1.94 2.13 1.45
CA VAL A 8 3.23 1.84 2.07
C VAL A 8 4.30 2.79 1.56
N HIS A 9 5.13 3.27 2.46
CA HIS A 9 6.32 4.05 2.16
C HIS A 9 7.54 3.13 2.24
N PHE A 10 8.26 2.97 1.14
CA PHE A 10 9.53 2.25 1.08
C PHE A 10 10.66 3.24 1.39
N PRO A 11 11.25 3.21 2.60
CA PRO A 11 12.25 4.20 3.01
C PRO A 11 13.57 4.10 2.23
N LYS A 12 13.87 2.91 1.68
CA LYS A 12 15.09 2.67 0.89
C LYS A 12 15.10 3.48 -0.41
N ASP A 13 13.97 3.53 -1.10
CA ASP A 13 13.80 4.20 -2.39
C ASP A 13 13.07 5.55 -2.25
N ASN A 14 12.61 5.87 -1.04
CA ASN A 14 11.77 7.01 -0.69
C ASN A 14 10.51 7.13 -1.55
N THR A 15 9.93 5.99 -1.92
CA THR A 15 8.72 5.89 -2.74
C THR A 15 7.52 5.52 -1.88
N VAL A 16 6.34 6.07 -2.22
CA VAL A 16 5.08 5.68 -1.61
C VAL A 16 4.26 4.96 -2.66
N GLU A 17 3.78 3.76 -2.35
CA GLU A 17 3.08 2.88 -3.29
C GLU A 17 1.89 2.21 -2.59
N ILE A 18 0.96 1.66 -3.39
CA ILE A 18 -0.19 0.89 -2.88
C ILE A 18 0.08 -0.60 -3.06
N VAL A 19 -0.07 -1.36 -1.98
CA VAL A 19 0.04 -2.82 -1.98
C VAL A 19 -1.23 -3.48 -1.45
N PRO A 20 -1.66 -4.63 -1.99
CA PRO A 20 -2.72 -5.41 -1.39
C PRO A 20 -2.24 -6.05 -0.08
N PHE A 21 -3.18 -6.34 0.82
CA PHE A 21 -2.91 -6.95 2.12
C PHE A 21 -2.06 -8.23 2.03
N ASN A 22 -2.27 -9.05 0.99
CA ASN A 22 -1.56 -10.31 0.82
C ASN A 22 -0.06 -10.16 0.50
N TRP A 23 0.40 -8.95 0.16
CA TRP A 23 1.82 -8.68 -0.07
C TRP A 23 2.54 -8.29 1.23
N LEU A 24 1.79 -7.83 2.23
CA LEU A 24 2.34 -7.50 3.53
C LEU A 24 2.64 -8.76 4.33
N LEU A 25 3.80 -8.79 5.00
CA LEU A 25 4.07 -9.81 6.00
C LEU A 25 3.22 -9.58 7.25
N ALA A 26 3.12 -10.60 8.10
CA ALA A 26 2.27 -10.60 9.30
C ALA A 26 2.50 -9.38 10.22
N ASN A 27 3.74 -8.90 10.28
CA ASN A 27 4.15 -7.78 11.12
C ASN A 27 3.83 -6.40 10.51
N LYS A 28 3.40 -6.35 9.24
CA LYS A 28 3.04 -5.12 8.52
C LYS A 28 4.16 -4.05 8.44
N THR A 29 5.40 -4.47 8.68
CA THR A 29 6.62 -3.67 8.57
C THR A 29 7.39 -3.97 7.29
N GLU A 30 7.00 -5.02 6.57
CA GLU A 30 7.70 -5.54 5.41
C GLU A 30 6.65 -5.96 4.36
N SER A 31 6.98 -5.74 3.10
CA SER A 31 6.14 -6.12 1.96
C SER A 31 6.96 -6.89 0.95
N HIS A 32 6.35 -7.91 0.35
CA HIS A 32 6.85 -8.47 -0.90
C HIS A 32 6.70 -7.42 -2.00
N TRP A 33 7.77 -7.24 -2.78
CA TRP A 33 7.80 -6.28 -3.87
C TRP A 33 8.45 -6.92 -5.11
N PRO A 34 7.85 -6.74 -6.30
CA PRO A 34 8.41 -7.27 -7.53
C PRO A 34 9.72 -6.57 -7.88
N VAL A 35 10.82 -7.31 -7.87
CA VAL A 35 12.13 -6.82 -8.34
C VAL A 35 12.21 -7.07 -9.84
N ASN A 36 11.49 -6.26 -10.61
CA ASN A 36 11.72 -6.20 -12.05
C ASN A 36 12.61 -5.01 -12.33
N THR A 37 13.67 -5.23 -13.11
CA THR A 37 14.62 -4.20 -13.58
C THR A 37 14.00 -3.14 -14.50
N ASP A 38 12.70 -3.21 -14.77
CA ASP A 38 11.94 -2.26 -15.57
C ASP A 38 10.82 -1.66 -14.69
N ASP A 39 10.98 -0.40 -14.26
CA ASP A 39 9.99 0.36 -13.48
C ASP A 39 8.59 0.33 -14.14
N ILE A 40 8.55 0.38 -15.47
CA ILE A 40 7.30 0.34 -16.25
C ILE A 40 6.55 -0.99 -16.07
N LYS A 41 7.25 -2.12 -15.93
CA LYS A 41 6.63 -3.43 -15.71
C LYS A 41 6.15 -3.55 -14.27
N THR A 42 6.89 -3.00 -13.32
CA THR A 42 6.49 -2.94 -11.91
C THR A 42 5.23 -2.10 -11.73
N THR A 43 5.18 -0.89 -12.29
CA THR A 43 3.97 -0.05 -12.25
C THR A 43 2.78 -0.72 -12.93
N ASN A 44 2.97 -1.38 -14.08
CA ASN A 44 1.89 -2.11 -14.73
C ASN A 44 1.44 -3.34 -13.94
N LEU A 45 2.35 -3.99 -13.21
CA LEU A 45 2.00 -5.09 -12.33
C LEU A 45 1.17 -4.57 -11.17
N VAL A 46 1.64 -3.55 -10.43
CA VAL A 46 0.90 -2.92 -9.32
C VAL A 46 -0.48 -2.42 -9.77
N LYS A 47 -0.56 -1.78 -10.95
CA LYS A 47 -1.83 -1.35 -11.57
C LYS A 47 -2.73 -2.49 -12.03
N LYS A 48 -2.19 -3.70 -12.26
CA LYS A 48 -2.97 -4.92 -12.56
C LYS A 48 -3.32 -5.71 -11.31
N SER A 49 -2.51 -5.60 -10.26
CA SER A 49 -2.69 -6.16 -8.92
C SER A 49 -3.73 -5.39 -8.09
N VAL A 50 -4.65 -4.69 -8.75
CA VAL A 50 -5.92 -4.23 -8.18
C VAL A 50 -6.70 -5.41 -7.59
N ASP A 51 -6.34 -6.64 -7.96
CA ASP A 51 -6.88 -7.83 -7.35
C ASP A 51 -6.25 -8.07 -5.96
N PRO A 52 -7.02 -7.91 -4.87
CA PRO A 52 -6.50 -8.08 -3.52
C PRO A 52 -6.08 -9.51 -3.21
N LEU A 53 -6.48 -10.47 -4.05
CA LEU A 53 -6.16 -11.89 -3.95
C LEU A 53 -4.87 -12.26 -4.71
N GLU A 54 -4.22 -11.31 -5.37
CA GLU A 54 -2.96 -11.58 -6.04
C GLU A 54 -1.85 -11.80 -5.00
N TYR A 55 -1.33 -13.02 -4.97
CA TYR A 55 -0.25 -13.41 -4.06
C TYR A 55 1.12 -13.02 -4.62
N PRO A 56 2.08 -12.68 -3.74
CA PRO A 56 3.45 -12.42 -4.17
C PRO A 56 4.04 -13.64 -4.87
N LYS A 57 4.78 -13.41 -5.96
CA LYS A 57 5.44 -14.48 -6.72
C LYS A 57 6.75 -14.88 -6.04
N VAL A 58 7.20 -16.11 -6.30
CA VAL A 58 8.40 -16.71 -5.69
C VAL A 58 9.69 -15.88 -5.87
N ASN A 59 9.75 -15.04 -6.90
CA ASN A 59 10.91 -14.22 -7.24
C ASN A 59 10.82 -12.78 -6.71
N TRP A 60 9.85 -12.46 -5.85
CA TRP A 60 9.74 -11.13 -5.25
C TRP A 60 10.61 -11.05 -4.01
N GLU A 61 11.32 -9.94 -3.86
CA GLU A 61 12.09 -9.69 -2.65
C GLU A 61 11.22 -9.04 -1.59
N ILE A 62 11.70 -9.09 -0.36
CA ILE A 62 11.04 -8.47 0.78
C ILE A 62 11.73 -7.14 1.04
N TYR A 63 10.93 -6.08 1.15
CA TYR A 63 11.40 -4.74 1.45
C TYR A 63 10.76 -4.25 2.74
N ASP A 64 11.57 -3.61 3.58
CA ASP A 64 11.07 -2.80 4.69
C ASP A 64 10.13 -1.72 4.14
N CYS A 65 8.99 -1.57 4.80
CA CYS A 65 7.99 -0.59 4.42
C CYS A 65 7.29 -0.04 5.67
N LYS A 66 6.80 1.19 5.56
CA LYS A 66 6.01 1.83 6.62
C LYS A 66 4.60 2.05 6.10
N ILE A 67 3.62 1.47 6.78
CA ILE A 67 2.22 1.75 6.45
C ILE A 67 1.91 3.20 6.77
N ARG A 68 1.40 3.93 5.78
CA ARG A 68 0.89 5.30 5.90
C ARG A 68 -0.63 5.35 5.93
N GLY A 69 -1.30 4.30 5.48
CA GLY A 69 -2.75 4.19 5.50
C GLY A 69 -3.25 2.90 4.89
N GLY A 70 -4.56 2.69 4.88
CA GLY A 70 -5.18 1.60 4.15
C GLY A 70 -6.64 1.87 3.83
N SER A 71 -7.18 1.12 2.88
CA SER A 71 -8.57 1.23 2.47
C SER A 71 -9.14 -0.09 2.00
N ASP A 72 -10.46 -0.19 1.98
CA ASP A 72 -11.22 -1.30 1.40
C ASP A 72 -11.17 -1.31 -0.14
N SER A 73 -10.97 -0.14 -0.78
CA SER A 73 -10.96 0.04 -2.24
C SER A 73 -9.67 0.66 -2.76
N TYR A 74 -9.21 0.20 -3.92
CA TYR A 74 -8.02 0.75 -4.59
C TYR A 74 -8.16 2.23 -4.94
N GLU A 75 -9.33 2.67 -5.42
CA GLU A 75 -9.58 4.09 -5.75
C GLU A 75 -9.43 5.00 -4.54
N LYS A 76 -9.94 4.58 -3.38
CA LYS A 76 -9.78 5.30 -2.11
C LYS A 76 -8.31 5.32 -1.67
N ALA A 77 -7.59 4.20 -1.84
CA ALA A 77 -6.16 4.14 -1.57
C ALA A 77 -5.36 5.07 -2.50
N CYS A 78 -5.76 5.21 -3.77
CA CYS A 78 -5.15 6.15 -4.72
C CYS A 78 -5.33 7.60 -4.28
N ALA A 79 -6.53 7.99 -3.86
CA ALA A 79 -6.79 9.32 -3.31
C ALA A 79 -5.99 9.59 -2.01
N GLY A 80 -5.79 8.55 -1.19
CA GLY A 80 -4.92 8.62 -0.01
C GLY A 80 -3.44 8.71 -0.37
N LEU A 81 -3.01 8.03 -1.44
CA LEU A 81 -1.63 8.04 -1.93
C LEU A 81 -1.22 9.45 -2.40
N GLU A 82 -2.06 10.12 -3.18
CA GLU A 82 -1.80 11.50 -3.63
C GLU A 82 -1.56 12.44 -2.44
N LYS A 83 -2.36 12.29 -1.38
CA LYS A 83 -2.20 13.04 -0.13
C LYS A 83 -0.92 12.66 0.63
N ALA A 84 -0.57 11.38 0.67
CA ALA A 84 0.64 10.89 1.33
C ALA A 84 1.93 11.30 0.60
N ILE A 85 1.88 11.47 -0.72
CA ILE A 85 2.99 12.03 -1.51
C ILE A 85 3.14 13.53 -1.21
N GLU A 86 2.02 14.26 -1.12
CA GLU A 86 2.03 15.71 -0.85
C GLU A 86 2.42 16.04 0.61
N ASN A 87 2.09 15.17 1.56
CA ASN A 87 2.43 15.32 2.97
C ASN A 87 3.30 14.14 3.46
N SER A 88 4.62 14.37 3.55
CA SER A 88 5.60 13.38 4.04
C SER A 88 5.33 12.88 5.48
N GLU A 89 4.51 13.60 6.25
CA GLU A 89 4.13 13.30 7.64
C GLU A 89 2.68 12.77 7.78
N PHE A 90 1.95 12.50 6.70
CA PHE A 90 0.55 12.10 6.81
C PHE A 90 0.40 10.63 7.26
N GLU A 91 -0.03 10.43 8.51
CA GLU A 91 -0.73 9.21 8.92
C GLU A 91 -2.19 9.37 8.51
N LEU A 92 -2.63 8.58 7.51
CA LEU A 92 -4.05 8.48 7.19
C LEU A 92 -4.73 7.73 8.33
N THR A 93 -5.16 8.47 9.35
CA THR A 93 -6.02 7.93 10.40
C THR A 93 -7.34 7.54 9.75
N ASP A 94 -7.63 6.24 9.71
CA ASP A 94 -8.94 5.72 9.33
C ASP A 94 -10.01 6.43 10.16
N THR A 95 -10.74 7.36 9.55
CA THR A 95 -11.99 7.86 10.12
C THR A 95 -13.04 6.76 9.93
N ASP A 96 -12.99 5.75 10.80
CA ASP A 96 -14.17 4.96 11.12
C ASP A 96 -15.09 5.93 11.88
N GLY A 97 -16.20 6.32 11.25
CA GLY A 97 -17.13 7.27 11.83
C GLY A 97 -17.76 6.71 13.09
N ASP A 98 -17.24 7.07 14.27
CA ASP A 98 -18.02 7.03 15.51
C ASP A 98 -18.85 8.31 15.57
N ASP A 99 -20.08 8.16 15.09
CA ASP A 99 -21.23 8.96 15.48
C ASP A 99 -21.22 9.17 16.99
N ARG A 100 -20.91 10.40 17.45
CA ARG A 100 -21.53 11.01 18.65
C ARG A 100 -21.51 12.53 18.53
N THR A 101 -22.57 13.05 17.93
CA THR A 101 -23.00 14.44 18.09
C THR A 101 -23.49 14.65 19.53
N PRO A 102 -23.06 15.69 20.27
CA PRO A 102 -23.81 16.17 21.43
C PRO A 102 -25.02 17.02 21.03
#